data_AF-A0A179EX18-F1
#
_entry.id   AF-A0A179EX18-F1
#
_cell.length_a   1.000
_cell.length_b   1.000
_cell.length_c   1.000
_cell.angle_alpha   90.00
_cell.angle_beta   90.00
_cell.angle_gamma   90.00
#
_symmetry.space_group_name_H-M   'P 1'
#
loop_
_entity.id
_entity.type
_entity.pdbx_description
1 polymer ?
#
loop_
_entity_poly.entity_id
_entity_poly.type
_entity_poly.pdbx_seq_one_letter_code
_entity_poly.pdbx_strand_id
1 'polypeptide(L)'
;MGKKDYKGTILDGRDSFDSWKMDIEDSLLSDDLMSYVTSEATPESSGFSTPGEKSTADIKNISLARMKIRQSIDQIHKNSVNHLIDPRAIYQSLINRYAASNKARLRQLIRMMYDVSTQTNRTVQEKVDDLKRLRAQINNQDKDIVIHEQLLICFLQMSMDDAFDTTIEILNASTETLTMEKVQSALESKELELIDVTMALIAITCPSGVGRSRSSSRATAFQRKKPP
;
A
#
# COMPACT_ATOMS: atom_id res chain seq x y z
N MET A 1 -8.19 20.94 -27.16
CA MET A 1 -9.00 19.78 -26.75
C MET A 1 -8.21 18.99 -25.73
N GLY A 2 -8.55 19.10 -24.45
CA GLY A 2 -7.90 18.30 -23.39
C GLY A 2 -8.32 16.84 -23.51
N LYS A 3 -7.35 15.93 -23.65
CA LYS A 3 -7.62 14.49 -23.56
C LYS A 3 -8.20 14.21 -22.17
N LYS A 4 -9.40 13.64 -22.11
CA LYS A 4 -9.90 13.05 -20.88
C LYS A 4 -9.07 11.79 -20.67
N ASP A 5 -8.01 11.91 -19.89
CA ASP A 5 -7.21 10.76 -19.50
C ASP A 5 -8.07 9.80 -18.66
N TYR A 6 -7.92 8.51 -18.90
CA TYR A 6 -8.51 7.46 -18.07
C TYR A 6 -8.12 7.69 -16.61
N LYS A 7 -9.12 7.86 -15.74
CA LYS A 7 -8.95 8.09 -14.30
C LYS A 7 -9.07 6.82 -13.44
N GLY A 8 -9.25 5.66 -14.06
CA GLY A 8 -9.40 4.39 -13.34
C GLY A 8 -8.06 3.81 -12.87
N THR A 9 -8.13 2.75 -12.08
CA THR A 9 -6.98 1.99 -11.60
C THR A 9 -6.14 1.52 -12.79
N ILE A 10 -4.84 1.76 -12.74
CA ILE A 10 -3.89 1.28 -13.76
C ILE A 10 -3.51 -0.15 -13.43
N LEU A 11 -3.52 -1.05 -14.42
CA LEU A 11 -2.95 -2.38 -14.25
C LEU A 11 -1.43 -2.26 -14.11
N ASP A 12 -0.95 -2.48 -12.89
CA ASP A 12 0.47 -2.45 -12.50
C ASP A 12 0.98 -3.82 -12.00
N GLY A 13 0.14 -4.85 -12.04
CA GLY A 13 0.52 -6.21 -11.68
C GLY A 13 -0.67 -7.09 -11.32
N ARG A 14 -0.41 -8.14 -10.54
CA ARG A 14 -1.46 -9.07 -10.08
C ARG A 14 -2.34 -8.47 -9.00
N ASP A 15 -1.81 -7.59 -8.16
CA ASP A 15 -2.51 -7.08 -6.99
C ASP A 15 -3.56 -6.02 -7.35
N SER A 16 -3.39 -5.33 -8.50
CA SER A 16 -4.34 -4.36 -9.06
C SER A 16 -5.30 -4.96 -10.09
N PHE A 17 -5.18 -6.26 -10.41
CA PHE A 17 -5.92 -6.87 -11.51
C PHE A 17 -7.43 -6.80 -11.34
N ASP A 18 -7.96 -7.18 -10.18
CA ASP A 18 -9.41 -7.20 -9.93
C ASP A 18 -10.01 -5.79 -10.02
N SER A 19 -9.37 -4.79 -9.40
CA SER A 19 -9.80 -3.39 -9.46
C SER A 19 -9.69 -2.82 -10.87
N TRP A 20 -8.57 -3.06 -11.56
CA TRP A 20 -8.40 -2.67 -12.96
C TRP A 20 -9.47 -3.28 -13.85
N LYS A 21 -9.79 -4.57 -13.67
CA LYS A 21 -10.78 -5.30 -14.46
C LYS A 21 -12.16 -4.66 -14.29
N MET A 22 -12.56 -4.35 -13.06
CA MET A 22 -13.83 -3.66 -12.81
C MET A 22 -13.86 -2.28 -13.49
N ASP A 23 -12.81 -1.48 -13.34
CA ASP A 23 -12.76 -0.12 -13.88
C ASP A 23 -12.76 -0.10 -15.42
N ILE A 24 -12.05 -1.03 -16.06
CA ILE A 24 -12.03 -1.12 -17.53
C ILE A 24 -13.36 -1.63 -18.08
N GLU A 25 -14.01 -2.59 -17.40
CA GLU A 25 -15.33 -3.10 -17.80
C GLU A 25 -16.39 -2.02 -17.70
N ASP A 26 -16.43 -1.26 -16.60
CA ASP A 26 -17.35 -0.11 -16.44
C ASP A 26 -17.10 0.97 -17.52
N SER A 27 -15.82 1.27 -17.79
CA SER A 27 -15.47 2.23 -18.85
C SER A 27 -15.87 1.75 -20.25
N LEU A 28 -15.81 0.45 -20.52
CA LEU A 28 -16.22 -0.09 -21.81
C LEU A 28 -17.75 -0.21 -21.92
N LEU A 29 -18.44 -0.54 -20.83
CA LEU A 29 -19.91 -0.58 -20.77
C LEU A 29 -20.53 0.80 -20.99
N SER A 30 -19.97 1.84 -20.39
CA SER A 30 -20.47 3.21 -20.52
C SER A 30 -20.45 3.76 -21.96
N ASP A 31 -19.56 3.24 -22.81
CA ASP A 31 -19.47 3.59 -24.23
C ASP A 31 -20.02 2.49 -25.17
N ASP A 32 -20.69 1.46 -24.64
CA ASP A 32 -21.21 0.30 -25.38
C ASP A 32 -20.14 -0.45 -26.22
N LEU A 33 -18.94 -0.60 -25.64
CA LEU A 33 -17.77 -1.19 -26.30
C LEU A 33 -17.45 -2.62 -25.84
N MET A 34 -18.17 -3.16 -24.85
CA MET A 34 -17.86 -4.49 -24.29
C MET A 34 -17.91 -5.60 -25.34
N SER A 35 -18.84 -5.52 -26.28
CA SER A 35 -18.96 -6.48 -27.39
C SER A 35 -17.66 -6.58 -28.22
N TYR A 36 -16.88 -5.50 -28.32
CA TYR A 36 -15.62 -5.50 -29.08
C TYR A 36 -14.45 -6.17 -28.33
N VAL A 37 -14.63 -6.55 -27.06
CA VAL A 37 -13.60 -7.22 -26.25
C VAL A 37 -14.04 -8.58 -25.70
N THR A 38 -15.34 -8.84 -25.62
CA THR A 38 -15.90 -10.10 -25.09
C THR A 38 -16.59 -10.99 -26.12
N SER A 39 -17.11 -10.46 -27.23
CA SER A 39 -17.85 -11.29 -28.20
C SER A 39 -16.96 -12.43 -28.71
N GLU A 40 -17.51 -13.63 -28.86
CA GLU A 40 -16.82 -14.72 -29.54
C GLU A 40 -16.40 -14.27 -30.94
N ALA A 41 -15.32 -14.85 -31.48
CA ALA A 41 -15.00 -14.60 -32.87
C ALA A 41 -16.17 -15.22 -33.60
N THR A 42 -17.02 -14.42 -34.25
CA THR A 42 -17.97 -14.99 -35.19
C THR A 42 -17.11 -15.87 -36.10
N PRO A 43 -17.31 -17.19 -36.12
CA PRO A 43 -16.68 -17.99 -37.15
C PRO A 43 -17.12 -17.30 -38.43
N GLU A 44 -16.15 -16.94 -39.27
CA GLU A 44 -16.47 -16.30 -40.55
C GLU A 44 -17.54 -17.17 -41.19
N SER A 45 -18.77 -16.64 -41.21
CA SER A 45 -19.91 -17.29 -41.80
C SER A 45 -19.51 -17.46 -43.26
N SER A 46 -19.15 -18.69 -43.60
CA SER A 46 -18.99 -19.17 -44.96
C SER A 46 -20.34 -19.10 -45.65
N GLY A 47 -20.71 -17.88 -46.01
CA GLY A 47 -22.04 -17.47 -46.44
C GLY A 47 -21.99 -16.03 -46.89
N PHE A 48 -21.35 -15.81 -48.04
CA PHE A 48 -21.63 -14.70 -48.96
C PHE A 48 -21.84 -13.32 -48.31
N SER A 49 -20.76 -12.64 -47.97
CA SER A 49 -20.79 -11.18 -47.81
C SER A 49 -19.61 -10.58 -48.56
N THR A 50 -19.91 -9.60 -49.41
CA THR A 50 -18.98 -8.89 -50.28
C THR A 50 -17.77 -8.32 -49.53
N PRO A 51 -16.59 -8.24 -50.18
CA PRO A 51 -15.41 -7.65 -49.57
C PRO A 51 -15.53 -6.12 -49.50
N GLY A 52 -15.71 -5.58 -48.29
CA GLY A 52 -15.83 -4.15 -47.98
C GLY A 52 -17.19 -3.82 -47.36
N GLU A 53 -17.33 -3.15 -46.23
CA GLU A 53 -16.45 -2.35 -45.38
C GLU A 53 -16.74 -2.75 -43.92
N LYS A 54 -15.73 -2.80 -43.04
CA LYS A 54 -16.05 -2.55 -41.63
C LYS A 54 -16.60 -1.13 -41.57
N SER A 55 -17.80 -0.94 -41.02
CA SER A 55 -18.42 0.39 -40.94
C SER A 55 -17.42 1.37 -40.33
N THR A 56 -17.35 2.61 -40.82
CA THR A 56 -16.50 3.66 -40.21
C THR A 56 -16.76 3.78 -38.70
N ALA A 57 -17.99 3.48 -38.26
CA ALA A 57 -18.35 3.39 -36.84
C ALA A 57 -17.63 2.24 -36.12
N ASP A 58 -17.54 1.05 -36.72
CA ASP A 58 -16.84 -0.11 -36.15
C ASP A 58 -15.34 0.17 -36.03
N ILE A 59 -14.72 0.77 -37.04
CA ILE A 59 -13.30 1.14 -37.01
C ILE A 59 -13.03 2.14 -35.88
N LYS A 60 -13.93 3.11 -35.70
CA LYS A 60 -13.87 4.09 -34.61
C LYS A 60 -14.02 3.42 -33.24
N ASN A 61 -14.98 2.52 -33.09
CA ASN A 61 -15.26 1.81 -31.83
C ASN A 61 -14.12 0.87 -31.44
N ILE A 62 -13.58 0.10 -32.40
CA ILE A 62 -12.39 -0.74 -32.21
C ILE A 62 -11.19 0.12 -31.76
N SER A 63 -10.98 1.26 -32.41
CA SER A 63 -9.89 2.17 -32.08
C SER A 63 -10.06 2.79 -30.68
N LEU A 64 -11.29 3.13 -30.31
CA LEU A 64 -11.63 3.68 -29.00
C LEU A 64 -11.45 2.64 -27.89
N ALA A 65 -11.96 1.42 -28.06
CA ALA A 65 -11.78 0.32 -27.11
C ALA A 65 -10.29 0.02 -26.89
N ARG A 66 -9.52 -0.05 -27.98
CA ARG A 66 -8.07 -0.25 -27.92
C ARG A 66 -7.36 0.87 -27.17
N MET A 67 -7.74 2.12 -27.44
CA MET A 67 -7.18 3.28 -26.76
C MET A 67 -7.45 3.22 -25.26
N LYS A 68 -8.69 2.92 -24.84
CA LYS A 68 -9.06 2.78 -23.42
C LYS A 68 -8.25 1.71 -22.70
N ILE A 69 -8.17 0.50 -23.28
CA ILE A 69 -7.37 -0.58 -22.68
C ILE A 69 -5.89 -0.17 -22.59
N ARG A 70 -5.33 0.47 -23.62
CA ARG A 70 -3.93 0.90 -23.59
C ARG A 70 -3.70 2.04 -22.61
N GLN A 71 -4.68 2.90 -22.33
CA GLN A 71 -4.57 3.95 -21.32
C GLN A 71 -4.70 3.41 -19.90
N SER A 72 -5.39 2.28 -19.70
CA SER A 72 -5.62 1.69 -18.38
C SER A 72 -4.50 0.76 -17.89
N ILE A 73 -3.41 0.61 -18.64
CA ILE A 73 -2.29 -0.28 -18.28
C ILE A 73 -0.97 0.47 -18.21
N ASP A 74 -0.06 0.01 -17.36
CA ASP A 74 1.27 0.60 -17.20
C ASP A 74 2.18 0.35 -18.44
N GLN A 75 3.41 0.87 -18.41
CA GLN A 75 4.35 0.70 -19.51
C GLN A 75 4.83 -0.74 -19.71
N ILE A 76 4.98 -1.52 -18.64
CA ILE A 76 5.46 -2.91 -18.69
C ILE A 76 4.42 -3.76 -19.43
N HIS A 77 3.16 -3.61 -19.05
CA HIS A 77 2.04 -4.30 -19.65
C HIS A 77 1.83 -3.87 -21.11
N LYS A 78 1.93 -2.56 -21.42
CA LYS A 78 1.94 -2.04 -22.81
C LYS A 78 2.95 -2.78 -23.66
N ASN A 79 4.20 -2.85 -23.21
CA ASN A 79 5.27 -3.52 -23.93
C ASN A 79 4.93 -4.99 -24.20
N SER A 80 4.33 -5.67 -23.22
CA SER A 80 3.97 -7.09 -23.36
C SER A 80 2.85 -7.38 -24.36
N VAL A 81 1.98 -6.41 -24.66
CA VAL A 81 0.85 -6.53 -25.60
C VAL A 81 1.01 -5.64 -26.84
N ASN A 82 2.19 -5.02 -27.03
CA ASN A 82 2.40 -4.05 -28.12
C ASN A 82 2.24 -4.68 -29.52
N HIS A 83 2.55 -5.96 -29.66
CA HIS A 83 2.37 -6.71 -30.90
C HIS A 83 0.89 -7.00 -31.22
N LEU A 84 -0.02 -6.84 -30.25
CA LEU A 84 -1.46 -7.07 -30.43
C LEU A 84 -2.15 -5.77 -30.88
N ILE A 85 -2.82 -5.84 -32.03
CA ILE A 85 -3.53 -4.70 -32.62
C ILE A 85 -5.01 -4.73 -32.23
N ASP A 86 -5.60 -5.92 -32.13
CA ASP A 86 -7.01 -6.14 -31.81
C ASP A 86 -7.29 -5.89 -30.31
N PRO A 87 -8.20 -4.97 -29.94
CA PRO A 87 -8.56 -4.71 -28.54
C PRO A 87 -8.98 -5.97 -27.78
N ARG A 88 -9.66 -6.91 -28.44
CA ARG A 88 -10.06 -8.18 -27.83
C ARG A 88 -8.87 -9.03 -27.46
N ALA A 89 -7.93 -9.23 -28.39
CA ALA A 89 -6.70 -9.97 -28.13
C ALA A 89 -5.91 -9.35 -26.96
N ILE A 90 -5.83 -8.01 -26.90
CA ILE A 90 -5.17 -7.30 -25.80
C ILE A 90 -5.87 -7.61 -24.47
N TYR A 91 -7.19 -7.39 -24.40
CA TYR A 91 -7.97 -7.61 -23.18
C TYR A 91 -7.87 -9.06 -22.70
N GLN A 92 -8.08 -10.04 -23.59
CA GLN A 92 -7.99 -11.46 -23.26
C GLN A 92 -6.58 -11.87 -22.83
N SER A 93 -5.53 -11.35 -23.47
CA SER A 93 -4.16 -11.63 -23.04
C SER A 93 -3.88 -11.15 -21.62
N LEU A 94 -4.45 -10.02 -21.21
CA LEU A 94 -4.32 -9.48 -19.86
C LEU A 94 -5.13 -10.33 -18.87
N ILE A 95 -6.41 -10.60 -19.18
CA ILE A 95 -7.26 -11.47 -18.35
C ILE A 95 -6.60 -12.83 -18.13
N ASN A 96 -6.18 -13.52 -19.18
CA ASN A 96 -5.59 -14.85 -19.07
C ASN A 96 -4.28 -14.87 -18.27
N ARG A 97 -3.49 -13.79 -18.35
CA ARG A 97 -2.23 -13.70 -17.61
C ARG A 97 -2.46 -13.52 -16.11
N TYR A 98 -3.49 -12.76 -15.72
CA TYR A 98 -3.67 -12.26 -14.36
C TYR A 98 -4.86 -12.85 -13.60
N ALA A 99 -5.81 -13.49 -14.28
CA ALA A 99 -7.00 -14.10 -13.64
C ALA A 99 -6.70 -15.35 -12.81
N ALA A 100 -5.60 -16.05 -13.07
CA ALA A 100 -5.23 -17.24 -12.31
C ALA A 100 -4.42 -16.87 -11.05
N SER A 101 -4.67 -17.61 -9.95
CA SER A 101 -3.86 -17.47 -8.74
C SER A 101 -2.40 -17.80 -9.03
N ASN A 102 -1.49 -16.97 -8.53
CA ASN A 102 -0.07 -17.19 -8.69
C ASN A 102 0.53 -17.70 -7.39
N LYS A 103 0.71 -19.03 -7.32
CA LYS A 103 1.31 -19.70 -6.16
C LYS A 103 2.70 -19.15 -5.78
N ALA A 104 3.49 -18.71 -6.75
CA ALA A 104 4.81 -18.13 -6.46
C ALA A 104 4.68 -16.74 -5.82
N ARG A 105 3.78 -15.89 -6.33
CA ARG A 105 3.48 -14.58 -5.72
C ARG A 105 2.87 -14.75 -4.33
N LEU A 106 1.93 -15.68 -4.16
CA LEU A 106 1.34 -15.99 -2.85
C LEU A 106 2.41 -16.39 -1.83
N ARG A 107 3.34 -17.29 -2.21
CA ARG A 107 4.48 -17.66 -1.34
C ARG A 107 5.35 -16.46 -0.99
N GLN A 108 5.62 -15.58 -1.96
CA GLN A 108 6.36 -14.34 -1.71
C GLN A 108 5.64 -13.44 -0.70
N LEU A 109 4.33 -13.23 -0.85
CA LEU A 109 3.53 -12.42 0.06
C LEU A 109 3.51 -12.97 1.48
N ILE A 110 3.34 -14.29 1.63
CA ILE A 110 3.41 -14.97 2.93
C ILE A 110 4.79 -14.78 3.57
N ARG A 111 5.87 -14.91 2.78
CA ARG A 111 7.23 -14.66 3.27
C ARG A 111 7.41 -13.21 3.72
N MET A 112 6.95 -12.24 2.93
CA MET A 112 7.01 -10.82 3.32
C MET A 112 6.24 -10.55 4.61
N MET A 113 5.11 -11.23 4.84
CA MET A 113 4.35 -11.12 6.08
C MET A 113 5.12 -11.67 7.28
N TYR A 114 5.81 -12.80 7.11
CA TYR A 114 6.74 -13.32 8.12
C TYR A 114 7.93 -12.38 8.34
N ASP A 115 8.50 -11.79 7.28
CA ASP A 115 9.65 -10.90 7.39
C ASP A 115 9.34 -9.68 8.28
N VAL A 116 8.09 -9.16 8.27
CA VAL A 116 7.66 -8.10 9.21
C VAL A 116 7.85 -8.52 10.66
N SER A 117 7.59 -9.78 11.00
CA SER A 117 7.75 -10.31 12.37
C SER A 117 9.19 -10.31 12.88
N THR A 118 10.17 -10.08 12.00
CA THR A 118 11.60 -10.07 12.35
C THR A 118 12.21 -8.67 12.35
N GLN A 119 11.45 -7.64 11.97
CA GLN A 119 11.92 -6.27 11.86
C GLN A 119 11.72 -5.54 13.17
N THR A 120 12.77 -5.22 13.91
CA THR A 120 12.67 -4.44 15.17
C THR A 120 12.86 -2.93 14.95
N ASN A 121 13.49 -2.54 13.85
CA ASN A 121 13.95 -1.17 13.57
C ASN A 121 12.91 -0.25 12.90
N ARG A 122 11.65 -0.67 12.84
CA ARG A 122 10.56 0.06 12.18
C ARG A 122 9.47 0.39 13.18
N THR A 123 8.75 1.47 12.92
CA THR A 123 7.69 1.93 13.82
C THR A 123 6.52 0.95 13.85
N VAL A 124 5.77 0.96 14.95
CA VAL A 124 4.55 0.15 15.10
C VAL A 124 3.59 0.42 13.93
N GLN A 125 3.32 1.69 13.62
CA GLN A 125 2.42 2.11 12.55
C GLN A 125 2.84 1.53 11.18
N GLU A 126 4.13 1.64 10.83
CA GLU A 126 4.65 1.11 9.55
C GLU A 126 4.44 -0.40 9.42
N LYS A 127 4.65 -1.14 10.51
CA LYS A 127 4.46 -2.59 10.55
C LYS A 127 2.98 -2.96 10.41
N VAL A 128 2.09 -2.24 11.11
CA VAL A 128 0.64 -2.46 11.00
C VAL A 128 0.15 -2.23 9.58
N ASP A 129 0.57 -1.13 8.96
CA ASP A 129 0.19 -0.81 7.58
C ASP A 129 0.67 -1.87 6.60
N ASP A 130 1.90 -2.35 6.75
CA ASP A 130 2.45 -3.42 5.93
C ASP A 130 1.69 -4.74 6.11
N LEU A 131 1.36 -5.14 7.35
CA LEU A 131 0.57 -6.34 7.63
C LEU A 131 -0.83 -6.27 7.04
N LYS A 132 -1.53 -5.13 7.20
CA LYS A 132 -2.86 -4.90 6.61
C LYS A 132 -2.80 -4.95 5.09
N ARG A 133 -1.79 -4.30 4.48
CA ARG A 133 -1.56 -4.32 3.03
C ARG A 133 -1.27 -5.73 2.52
N LEU A 134 -0.40 -6.49 3.19
CA LEU A 134 -0.04 -7.85 2.80
C LEU A 134 -1.23 -8.80 2.90
N ARG A 135 -2.06 -8.68 3.95
CA ARG A 135 -3.33 -9.40 4.06
C ARG A 135 -4.25 -9.13 2.88
N ALA A 136 -4.43 -7.86 2.50
CA ALA A 136 -5.25 -7.50 1.35
C ALA A 136 -4.69 -8.11 0.04
N GLN A 137 -3.37 -8.04 -0.17
CA GLN A 137 -2.73 -8.64 -1.36
C GLN A 137 -2.88 -10.15 -1.39
N ILE A 138 -2.77 -10.85 -0.25
CA ILE A 138 -2.98 -12.30 -0.17
C ILE A 138 -4.41 -12.66 -0.54
N ASN A 139 -5.40 -11.98 0.06
CA ASN A 139 -6.82 -12.23 -0.22
C ASN A 139 -7.18 -11.93 -1.68
N ASN A 140 -6.50 -10.97 -2.32
CA ASN A 140 -6.65 -10.69 -3.75
C ASN A 140 -6.02 -11.78 -4.63
N GLN A 141 -4.90 -12.39 -4.20
CA GLN A 141 -4.29 -13.52 -4.92
C GLN A 141 -5.11 -14.80 -4.81
N ASP A 142 -5.74 -15.03 -3.66
CA ASP A 142 -6.49 -16.24 -3.35
C ASP A 142 -7.63 -15.93 -2.36
N LYS A 143 -8.87 -15.97 -2.84
CA LYS A 143 -10.07 -15.64 -2.06
C LYS A 143 -10.43 -16.73 -1.04
N ASP A 144 -9.87 -17.93 -1.19
CA ASP A 144 -10.10 -19.04 -0.28
C ASP A 144 -9.17 -19.00 0.94
N ILE A 145 -8.12 -18.16 0.89
CA ILE A 145 -7.20 -17.97 2.00
C ILE A 145 -7.72 -16.88 2.93
N VAL A 146 -8.08 -17.28 4.15
CA VAL A 146 -8.48 -16.34 5.21
C VAL A 146 -7.32 -16.12 6.17
N ILE A 147 -6.64 -14.98 6.05
CA ILE A 147 -5.69 -14.53 7.09
C ILE A 147 -6.50 -13.93 8.24
N HIS A 148 -6.47 -14.61 9.38
CA HIS A 148 -7.16 -14.15 10.59
C HIS A 148 -6.43 -12.97 11.23
N GLU A 149 -7.18 -12.02 11.80
CA GLU A 149 -6.62 -10.83 12.44
C GLU A 149 -5.64 -11.19 13.57
N GLN A 150 -5.97 -12.22 14.36
CA GLN A 150 -5.09 -12.73 15.42
C GLN A 150 -3.68 -13.11 14.91
N LEU A 151 -3.55 -13.60 13.67
CA LEU A 151 -2.24 -13.90 13.11
C LEU A 151 -1.42 -12.63 12.84
N LEU A 152 -2.08 -11.55 12.39
CA LEU A 152 -1.43 -10.25 12.24
C LEU A 152 -0.97 -9.69 13.59
N ILE A 153 -1.79 -9.84 14.62
CA ILE A 153 -1.43 -9.45 15.99
C ILE A 153 -0.20 -10.22 16.46
N CYS A 154 -0.15 -11.53 16.26
CA CYS A 154 1.02 -12.33 16.61
C CYS A 154 2.28 -11.87 15.87
N PHE A 155 2.21 -11.63 14.56
CA PHE A 155 3.37 -11.11 13.82
C PHE A 155 3.81 -9.73 14.29
N LEU A 156 2.88 -8.84 14.64
CA LEU A 156 3.19 -7.53 15.18
C LEU A 156 3.91 -7.65 16.53
N GLN A 157 3.37 -8.46 17.46
CA GLN A 157 3.98 -8.68 18.78
C GLN A 157 5.39 -9.28 18.65
N MET A 158 5.58 -10.29 17.80
CA MET A 158 6.90 -10.89 17.55
C MET A 158 7.93 -9.91 16.97
N SER A 159 7.47 -8.86 16.27
CA SER A 159 8.36 -7.85 15.69
C SER A 159 8.81 -6.78 16.68
N MET A 160 8.26 -6.76 17.89
CA MET A 160 8.67 -5.81 18.92
C MET A 160 9.96 -6.31 19.58
N ASP A 161 10.79 -5.39 20.06
CA ASP A 161 11.94 -5.75 20.88
C ASP A 161 11.54 -5.99 22.34
N ASP A 162 12.49 -6.49 23.13
CA ASP A 162 12.31 -6.85 24.53
C ASP A 162 11.77 -5.69 25.41
N ALA A 163 11.91 -4.42 24.98
CA ALA A 163 11.37 -3.27 25.72
C ALA A 163 9.83 -3.22 25.75
N PHE A 164 9.17 -3.99 24.87
CA PHE A 164 7.72 -4.11 24.78
C PHE A 164 7.17 -5.35 25.49
N ASP A 165 8.01 -6.28 25.96
CA ASP A 165 7.59 -7.58 26.51
C ASP A 165 6.51 -7.45 27.58
N THR A 166 6.71 -6.56 28.56
CA THR A 166 5.72 -6.32 29.63
C THR A 166 4.38 -5.84 29.08
N THR A 167 4.39 -4.94 28.09
CA THR A 167 3.15 -4.45 27.46
C THR A 167 2.45 -5.58 26.72
N ILE A 168 3.20 -6.44 26.03
CA ILE A 168 2.68 -7.61 25.31
C ILE A 168 2.09 -8.64 26.28
N GLU A 169 2.76 -8.92 27.39
CA GLU A 169 2.26 -9.81 28.44
C GLU A 169 0.93 -9.33 29.01
N ILE A 170 0.82 -8.03 29.32
CA ILE A 170 -0.42 -7.41 29.81
C ILE A 170 -1.55 -7.56 28.78
N LEU A 171 -1.26 -7.29 27.51
CA LEU A 171 -2.23 -7.44 26.42
C LEU A 171 -2.71 -8.89 26.29
N ASN A 172 -1.79 -9.85 26.35
CA ASN A 172 -2.10 -11.28 26.21
C ASN A 172 -2.80 -11.88 27.43
N ALA A 173 -2.62 -11.29 28.62
CA ALA A 173 -3.33 -11.68 29.84
C ALA A 173 -4.76 -11.11 29.93
N SER A 174 -5.12 -10.17 29.05
CA SER A 174 -6.45 -9.58 29.02
C SER A 174 -7.52 -10.64 28.69
N THR A 175 -8.64 -10.61 29.40
CA THR A 175 -9.80 -11.46 29.12
C THR A 175 -10.64 -10.92 27.95
N GLU A 176 -10.36 -9.69 27.49
CA GLU A 176 -11.05 -9.09 26.36
C GLU A 176 -10.54 -9.64 25.03
N THR A 177 -11.42 -9.67 24.02
CA THR A 177 -11.01 -9.99 22.65
C THR A 177 -9.95 -8.98 22.19
N LEU A 178 -8.77 -9.52 21.84
CA LEU A 178 -7.64 -8.75 21.36
C LEU A 178 -7.89 -8.36 19.89
N THR A 179 -8.00 -7.06 19.63
CA THR A 179 -8.16 -6.52 18.27
C THR A 179 -6.89 -5.82 17.82
N MET A 180 -6.68 -5.72 16.50
CA MET A 180 -5.47 -5.09 15.97
C MET A 180 -5.36 -3.63 16.42
N GLU A 181 -6.48 -2.93 16.52
CA GLU A 181 -6.55 -1.53 16.96
C GLU A 181 -6.08 -1.35 18.41
N LYS A 182 -6.55 -2.21 19.33
CA LYS A 182 -6.14 -2.15 20.74
C LYS A 182 -4.65 -2.40 20.90
N VAL A 183 -4.13 -3.41 20.20
CA VAL A 183 -2.70 -3.76 20.24
C VAL A 183 -1.86 -2.64 19.64
N GLN A 184 -2.26 -2.11 18.47
CA GLN A 184 -1.59 -1.00 17.83
C GLN A 184 -1.48 0.20 18.77
N SER A 185 -2.61 0.66 19.34
CA SER A 185 -2.60 1.83 20.23
C SER A 185 -1.73 1.64 21.48
N ALA A 186 -1.74 0.44 22.08
CA ALA A 186 -0.92 0.15 23.25
C ALA A 186 0.59 0.15 22.92
N LEU A 187 0.97 -0.46 21.78
CA LEU A 187 2.36 -0.50 21.33
C LEU A 187 2.85 0.88 20.88
N GLU A 188 2.04 1.67 20.18
CA GLU A 188 2.37 3.06 19.80
C GLU A 188 2.55 3.96 21.04
N SER A 189 1.69 3.81 22.05
CA SER A 189 1.86 4.50 23.33
C SER A 189 3.20 4.14 23.97
N LYS A 190 3.59 2.85 23.93
CA LYS A 190 4.87 2.40 24.47
C LYS A 190 6.07 2.91 23.67
N GLU A 191 5.96 2.93 22.34
CA GLU A 191 6.98 3.46 21.44
C GLU A 191 7.26 4.94 21.75
N LEU A 192 6.22 5.75 21.96
CA LEU A 192 6.34 7.15 22.36
C LEU A 192 7.05 7.32 23.71
N GLU A 193 6.71 6.51 24.72
CA GLU A 193 7.41 6.53 26.02
C GLU A 193 8.90 6.27 25.88
N LEU A 194 9.29 5.30 25.05
CA LEU A 194 10.70 4.93 24.84
C LEU A 194 11.47 6.03 24.12
N ILE A 195 10.84 6.72 23.17
CA ILE A 195 11.42 7.89 22.48
C ILE A 195 11.63 9.03 23.49
N ASP A 196 10.65 9.33 24.33
CA ASP A 196 10.74 10.39 25.34
C ASP A 196 11.85 10.12 26.36
N VAL A 197 11.98 8.87 26.83
CA VAL A 197 13.07 8.46 27.73
C VAL A 197 14.43 8.63 27.06
N THR A 198 14.56 8.25 25.78
CA THR A 198 15.80 8.38 25.03
C THR A 198 16.20 9.84 24.86
N MET A 199 15.24 10.71 24.53
CA MET A 199 15.46 12.15 24.39
C MET A 199 15.84 12.81 25.72
N ALA A 200 15.20 12.41 26.83
CA ALA A 200 15.56 12.86 28.17
C ALA A 200 16.99 12.44 28.55
N LEU A 201 17.38 11.21 28.23
CA LEU A 201 18.73 10.71 28.49
C LEU A 201 19.80 11.48 27.71
N ILE A 202 19.55 11.74 26.42
CA ILE A 202 20.43 12.54 25.56
C ILE A 202 20.60 13.95 26.14
N ALA A 203 19.51 14.60 26.55
CA ALA A 203 19.55 15.94 27.16
C ALA A 203 20.38 16.00 28.46
N ILE A 204 20.42 14.92 29.24
CA ILE A 204 21.26 14.82 30.45
C ILE A 204 22.73 14.62 30.09
N THR A 205 23.03 13.81 29.07
CA THR A 205 24.40 13.48 28.66
C THR A 205 25.09 14.55 27.81
N CYS A 206 24.33 15.45 27.19
CA CYS A 206 24.86 16.62 26.48
C CYS A 206 24.55 17.92 27.26
N PRO A 207 25.32 18.27 28.30
CA PRO A 207 25.16 19.58 28.92
C PRO A 207 25.63 20.63 27.92
N SER A 208 24.68 21.31 27.27
CA SER A 208 24.93 22.56 26.56
C SER A 208 25.68 23.50 27.51
N GLY A 209 26.96 23.70 27.23
CA GLY A 209 27.86 24.47 28.06
C GLY A 209 27.50 25.96 28.10
N VAL A 210 27.62 26.51 29.31
CA VAL A 210 28.04 27.88 29.64
C VAL A 210 27.02 29.01 29.45
N GLY A 211 26.50 29.50 30.59
CA GLY A 211 25.79 30.77 30.69
C GLY A 211 25.53 31.25 32.11
N ARG A 212 26.44 31.00 33.07
CA ARG A 212 26.32 31.53 34.45
C ARG A 212 27.18 32.78 34.61
N SER A 213 26.64 33.93 34.19
CA SER A 213 27.22 35.24 34.52
C SER A 213 27.08 35.51 36.02
N ARG A 214 28.14 35.20 36.78
CA ARG A 214 28.39 35.77 38.11
C ARG A 214 29.26 37.01 37.93
N SER A 215 28.65 38.19 37.89
CA SER A 215 29.35 39.44 38.20
C SER A 215 29.05 39.82 39.65
N SER A 216 30.04 39.54 40.49
CA SER A 216 30.16 39.97 41.88
C SER A 216 30.45 41.47 41.93
N SER A 217 29.54 42.28 42.50
CA SER A 217 29.87 43.63 42.97
C SER A 217 29.73 43.67 44.50
N ARG A 218 30.90 43.73 45.14
CA ARG A 218 31.15 43.79 46.57
C ARG A 218 30.90 45.23 47.05
N ALA A 219 29.85 45.45 47.84
CA ALA A 219 29.66 46.70 48.58
C ALA A 219 29.91 46.42 50.07
N THR A 220 31.12 46.71 50.54
CA THR A 220 31.48 46.75 51.97
C THR A 220 31.12 48.10 52.55
N ALA A 221 30.27 48.13 53.58
CA ALA A 221 29.90 49.31 54.36
C ALA A 221 30.08 49.02 55.86
N PHE A 222 31.12 49.59 56.49
CA PHE A 222 31.40 49.69 57.95
C PHE A 222 32.51 50.77 58.05
N GLN A 223 32.54 51.84 58.86
CA GLN A 223 31.79 52.35 60.01
C GLN A 223 31.84 53.90 60.09
N ARG A 224 30.98 54.45 60.95
CA ARG A 224 31.00 55.82 61.53
C ARG A 224 32.22 56.09 62.45
N LYS A 225 32.76 57.32 62.45
CA LYS A 225 32.74 58.30 63.58
C LYS A 225 33.53 59.61 63.26
N LYS A 226 32.96 60.73 63.73
CA LYS A 226 33.36 62.18 63.76
C LYS A 226 34.61 62.48 64.64
N PRO A 227 34.96 63.76 64.98
CA PRO A 227 35.37 64.98 64.22
C PRO A 227 36.78 65.45 64.72
N PRO A 228 37.28 66.73 64.70
CA PRO A 228 36.65 68.06 64.82
C PRO A 228 36.38 68.77 63.50
#